data_AF-A0A182XHR3-F1
#
_entry.id   AF-A0A182XHR3-F1
#
_cell.length_a   1.000
_cell.length_b   1.000
_cell.length_c   1.000
_cell.angle_alpha   90.00
_cell.angle_beta   90.00
_cell.angle_gamma   90.00
#
_symmetry.space_group_name_H-M   'P 1'
#
loop_
_entity.id
_entity.type
_entity.pdbx_description
1 polymer ?
#
loop_
_entity_poly.entity_id
_entity_poly.type
_entity_poly.pdbx_seq_one_letter_code
_entity_poly.pdbx_strand_id
1 'polypeptide(L)'
;MASKQLVLDQLKSFIEESEYNIKQAEAILEEVYRNPSFELGVPLENLVDRDPPSSIADLHVNFTREERLSICQHVLANTTKPPDVPEIKIRFKQDTHSEEKPTSLPEIAAIVRDARRRNPKHRVSRNPLTYSEELRNVIQVQTDALAHHFRQSSRTADVDAARGRRRESKHV
;
A
#
# COMPACT_ATOMS: atom_id res chain seq x y z
N MET A 1 41.48 21.89 -15.48
CA MET A 1 41.21 20.47 -15.18
C MET A 1 39.71 20.15 -15.08
N ALA A 2 38.85 21.04 -14.60
CA ALA A 2 37.41 20.79 -14.45
C ALA A 2 36.62 20.54 -15.77
N SER A 3 37.02 21.15 -16.89
CA SER A 3 36.30 21.04 -18.17
C SER A 3 36.36 19.65 -18.81
N LYS A 4 37.46 18.90 -18.63
CA LYS A 4 37.56 17.54 -19.20
C LYS A 4 36.66 16.54 -18.48
N GLN A 5 36.53 16.68 -17.16
CA GLN A 5 35.67 15.81 -16.36
C GLN A 5 34.18 16.06 -16.69
N LEU A 6 33.78 17.32 -16.83
CA LEU A 6 32.42 17.69 -17.24
C LEU A 6 32.02 17.07 -18.58
N VAL A 7 32.91 17.11 -19.58
CA VAL A 7 32.65 16.52 -20.90
C VAL A 7 32.55 14.99 -20.82
N LEU A 8 33.37 14.34 -19.99
CA LEU A 8 33.31 12.89 -19.80
C LEU A 8 32.03 12.46 -19.06
N ASP A 9 31.58 13.23 -18.08
CA ASP A 9 30.35 12.94 -17.35
C ASP A 9 29.12 13.13 -18.26
N GLN A 10 29.11 14.17 -19.12
CA GLN A 10 28.09 14.36 -20.15
C GLN A 10 28.07 13.25 -21.21
N LEU A 11 29.24 12.76 -21.62
CA LEU A 11 29.35 11.64 -22.56
C LEU A 11 28.83 10.34 -21.94
N LYS A 12 29.11 10.08 -20.66
CA LYS A 12 28.61 8.89 -19.97
C LYS A 12 27.10 8.93 -19.81
N SER A 13 26.52 10.05 -19.39
CA SER A 13 25.07 10.18 -19.26
C SER A 13 24.38 10.00 -20.62
N PHE A 14 24.95 10.57 -21.69
CA PHE A 14 24.42 10.39 -23.04
C PHE A 14 24.46 8.93 -23.51
N ILE A 15 25.57 8.21 -23.22
CA ILE A 15 25.69 6.79 -23.56
C ILE A 15 24.67 5.96 -22.78
N GLU A 16 24.53 6.20 -21.47
CA GLU A 16 23.56 5.49 -20.62
C GLU A 16 22.11 5.74 -21.04
N GLU A 17 21.76 6.99 -21.37
CA GLU A 17 20.44 7.36 -21.91
C GLU A 17 20.17 6.70 -23.26
N SER A 18 21.14 6.71 -24.17
CA SER A 18 21.00 6.10 -25.50
C SER A 18 20.84 4.58 -25.43
N GLU A 19 21.56 3.91 -24.53
CA GLU A 19 21.47 2.47 -24.34
C GLU A 19 20.10 2.08 -23.76
N TYR A 20 19.56 2.90 -22.85
CA TYR A 20 18.24 2.69 -22.28
C TYR A 20 17.13 2.90 -23.31
N ASN A 21 17.23 3.92 -24.17
CA ASN A 21 16.28 4.18 -25.25
C ASN A 21 16.24 3.03 -26.26
N ILE A 22 17.40 2.49 -26.62
CA ILE A 22 17.52 1.35 -27.53
C ILE A 22 16.85 0.10 -26.95
N LYS A 23 17.09 -0.21 -25.66
CA LYS A 23 16.49 -1.38 -25.00
C LYS A 23 14.97 -1.27 -24.85
N GLN A 24 14.47 -0.06 -24.60
CA GLN A 24 13.04 0.21 -24.57
C GLN A 24 12.40 -0.02 -25.95
N ALA A 25 12.99 0.54 -27.01
CA ALA A 25 12.49 0.37 -28.37
C ALA A 25 12.53 -1.10 -28.79
N GLU A 26 13.60 -1.82 -28.46
CA GLU A 26 13.73 -3.26 -28.69
C GLU A 26 12.63 -4.07 -28.00
N ALA A 27 12.36 -3.79 -26.72
CA ALA A 27 11.29 -4.46 -25.97
C ALA A 27 9.92 -4.30 -26.64
N ILE A 28 9.59 -3.08 -27.06
CA ILE A 28 8.31 -2.78 -27.72
C ILE A 28 8.25 -3.45 -29.09
N LEU A 29 9.33 -3.39 -29.87
CA LEU A 29 9.41 -4.01 -31.20
C LEU A 29 9.21 -5.52 -31.15
N GLU A 30 9.85 -6.23 -30.20
CA GLU A 30 9.65 -7.68 -30.05
C GLU A 30 8.18 -8.05 -29.87
N GLU A 31 7.42 -7.26 -29.11
CA GLU A 31 6.02 -7.53 -28.83
C GLU A 31 5.10 -7.13 -30.00
N VAL A 32 5.44 -6.08 -30.74
CA VAL A 32 4.76 -5.70 -32.00
C VAL A 32 4.89 -6.81 -33.04
N TYR A 33 6.06 -7.45 -33.15
CA TYR A 33 6.24 -8.58 -34.07
C TYR A 33 5.47 -9.83 -33.65
N ARG A 34 5.24 -10.03 -32.34
CA ARG A 34 4.44 -11.16 -31.82
C ARG A 34 2.94 -10.93 -31.96
N ASN A 35 2.49 -9.68 -31.79
CA ASN A 35 1.08 -9.33 -31.74
C ASN A 35 0.73 -8.32 -32.86
N PRO A 36 0.08 -8.75 -33.95
CA PRO A 36 -0.27 -7.85 -35.06
C PRO A 36 -1.37 -6.83 -34.70
N SER A 37 -2.01 -6.97 -33.54
CA SER A 37 -2.99 -6.03 -32.99
C SER A 37 -2.39 -5.03 -32.00
N PHE A 38 -1.06 -4.98 -31.87
CA PHE A 38 -0.40 -4.15 -30.88
C PHE A 38 -0.61 -2.65 -31.15
N GLU A 39 -1.08 -1.92 -30.15
CA GLU A 39 -1.35 -0.48 -30.22
C GLU A 39 -0.14 0.34 -29.78
N LEU A 40 0.56 0.91 -30.77
CA LEU A 40 1.64 1.87 -30.57
C LEU A 40 1.10 3.28 -30.38
N GLY A 41 1.66 4.01 -29.41
CA GLY A 41 1.33 5.42 -29.15
C GLY A 41 2.02 6.38 -30.12
N VAL A 42 3.09 5.91 -30.77
CA VAL A 42 3.87 6.66 -31.76
C VAL A 42 4.11 5.82 -33.01
N PRO A 43 4.33 6.45 -34.19
CA PRO A 43 4.73 5.72 -35.39
C PRO A 43 6.02 4.91 -35.16
N LEU A 44 6.13 3.76 -35.83
CA LEU A 44 7.25 2.82 -35.68
C LEU A 44 8.63 3.47 -35.92
N GLU A 45 8.69 4.42 -36.84
CA GLU A 45 9.91 5.15 -37.21
C GLU A 45 10.45 6.02 -36.07
N ASN A 46 9.56 6.49 -35.19
CA ASN A 46 9.89 7.42 -34.10
C ASN A 46 10.09 6.70 -32.76
N LEU A 47 10.15 5.35 -32.74
CA LEU A 47 10.31 4.60 -31.49
C LEU A 47 11.69 4.82 -30.85
N VAL A 48 12.73 4.97 -31.68
CA VAL A 48 14.13 5.07 -31.24
C VAL A 48 14.45 6.48 -30.73
N ASP A 49 13.83 7.49 -31.33
CA ASP A 49 14.01 8.89 -30.95
C ASP A 49 13.19 9.29 -29.71
N ARG A 50 12.45 8.34 -29.15
CA ARG A 50 11.56 8.58 -28.02
C ARG A 50 12.34 8.56 -26.72
N ASP A 51 12.21 9.66 -25.97
CA ASP A 51 12.80 9.78 -24.64
C ASP A 51 12.28 8.69 -23.68
N PRO A 52 13.13 8.26 -22.75
CA PRO A 52 12.74 7.26 -21.78
C PRO A 52 11.82 7.86 -20.72
N PRO A 53 10.92 7.06 -20.13
CA PRO A 53 10.00 7.53 -19.12
C PRO A 53 10.77 8.04 -17.90
N SER A 54 10.71 9.36 -17.68
CA SER A 54 11.44 10.00 -16.57
C SER A 54 10.76 9.78 -15.21
N SER A 55 9.47 9.43 -15.22
CA SER A 55 8.66 9.20 -14.04
C SER A 55 7.54 8.19 -14.34
N ILE A 56 6.99 7.56 -13.29
CA ILE A 56 5.83 6.67 -13.44
C ILE A 56 4.61 7.40 -14.02
N ALA A 57 4.44 8.69 -13.70
CA ALA A 57 3.37 9.51 -14.26
C ALA A 57 3.58 9.74 -15.76
N ASP A 58 4.82 9.98 -16.16
CA ASP A 58 5.25 10.18 -17.55
C ASP A 58 5.03 8.90 -18.38
N LEU A 59 5.36 7.75 -17.79
CA LEU A 59 5.07 6.44 -18.36
C LEU A 59 3.57 6.26 -18.64
N HIS A 60 2.69 6.70 -17.73
CA HIS A 60 1.25 6.56 -17.91
C HIS A 60 0.63 7.51 -18.95
N VAL A 61 1.23 8.69 -19.14
CA VAL A 61 0.72 9.72 -20.06
C VAL A 61 1.20 9.48 -21.48
N ASN A 62 2.49 9.21 -21.66
CA ASN A 62 3.07 9.13 -22.99
C ASN A 62 2.92 7.74 -23.60
N PHE A 63 2.95 6.67 -22.79
CA PHE A 63 2.99 5.29 -23.30
C PHE A 63 1.62 4.64 -23.26
N THR A 64 1.32 3.81 -24.25
CA THR A 64 0.10 3.01 -24.27
C THR A 64 0.16 1.91 -23.22
N ARG A 65 -1.00 1.33 -22.87
CA ARG A 65 -1.04 0.23 -21.91
C ARG A 65 -0.15 -0.94 -22.33
N GLU A 66 -0.09 -1.23 -23.63
CA GLU A 66 0.64 -2.36 -24.17
C GLU A 66 2.15 -2.13 -24.17
N GLU A 67 2.59 -0.93 -24.57
CA GLU A 67 3.99 -0.50 -24.46
C GLU A 67 4.49 -0.62 -23.01
N ARG A 68 3.69 -0.15 -22.04
CA ARG A 68 4.05 -0.26 -20.62
C ARG A 68 4.21 -1.71 -20.16
N LEU A 69 3.33 -2.60 -20.62
CA LEU A 69 3.41 -4.01 -20.27
C LEU A 69 4.65 -4.67 -20.87
N SER A 70 4.96 -4.37 -22.14
CA SER A 70 6.16 -4.86 -22.81
C SER A 70 7.43 -4.42 -22.09
N ILE A 71 7.55 -3.12 -21.76
CA ILE A 71 8.69 -2.58 -21.01
C ILE A 71 8.84 -3.31 -19.65
N CYS A 72 7.74 -3.45 -18.89
CA CYS A 72 7.76 -4.15 -17.61
C CYS A 72 8.20 -5.62 -17.73
N GLN A 73 7.70 -6.34 -18.74
CA GLN A 73 8.07 -7.74 -18.97
C GLN A 73 9.55 -7.87 -19.34
N HIS A 74 10.05 -6.98 -20.20
CA HIS A 74 11.46 -6.94 -20.58
C HIS A 74 12.36 -6.66 -19.37
N VAL A 75 11.99 -5.71 -18.51
CA VAL A 75 12.73 -5.43 -17.25
C VAL A 75 12.69 -6.63 -16.32
N LEU A 76 11.55 -7.30 -16.14
CA LEU A 76 11.44 -8.49 -15.30
C LEU A 76 12.27 -9.68 -15.82
N ALA A 77 12.41 -9.81 -17.14
CA ALA A 77 13.21 -10.86 -17.76
C ALA A 77 14.73 -10.61 -17.62
N ASN A 78 15.14 -9.34 -17.71
CA ASN A 78 16.56 -8.95 -17.74
C ASN A 78 17.14 -8.50 -16.40
N THR A 79 16.31 -8.23 -15.39
CA THR A 79 16.79 -7.89 -14.05
C THR A 79 17.02 -9.14 -13.21
N THR A 80 18.10 -9.13 -12.40
CA THR A 80 18.35 -10.17 -11.42
C THR A 80 17.20 -10.20 -10.43
N LYS A 81 16.51 -11.35 -10.34
CA LYS A 81 15.42 -11.54 -9.38
C LYS A 81 15.91 -11.15 -7.98
N PRO A 82 15.16 -10.32 -7.24
CA PRO A 82 15.52 -10.01 -5.86
C PRO A 82 15.65 -11.32 -5.08
N PRO A 83 16.54 -11.37 -4.08
CA PRO A 83 16.70 -12.57 -3.25
C PRO A 83 15.33 -12.93 -2.68
N ASP A 84 14.97 -14.22 -2.75
CA ASP A 84 13.69 -14.73 -2.25
C ASP A 84 13.54 -14.33 -0.78
N VAL A 85 12.73 -13.30 -0.55
CA VAL A 85 12.37 -12.86 0.79
C VAL A 85 11.52 -13.98 1.38
N PRO A 86 11.82 -14.49 2.59
CA PRO A 86 11.01 -15.52 3.20
C PRO A 86 9.56 -15.05 3.25
N GLU A 87 8.66 -15.82 2.63
CA GLU A 87 7.23 -15.56 2.69
C GLU A 87 6.83 -15.36 4.16
N ILE A 88 6.44 -14.14 4.49
CA ILE A 88 5.83 -13.85 5.79
C ILE A 88 4.47 -14.55 5.75
N LYS A 89 4.43 -15.78 6.26
CA LYS A 89 3.18 -16.50 6.52
C LYS A 89 2.46 -15.74 7.62
N ILE A 90 1.69 -14.72 7.24
CA ILE A 90 0.74 -14.06 8.11
C ILE A 90 -0.31 -15.10 8.45
N ARG A 91 -0.07 -15.83 9.54
CA ARG A 91 -1.07 -16.70 10.15
C ARG A 91 -2.09 -15.76 10.78
N PHE A 92 -3.16 -15.46 10.05
CA PHE A 92 -4.39 -15.03 10.69
C PHE A 92 -4.71 -16.10 11.73
N LYS A 93 -4.69 -15.74 13.02
CA LYS A 93 -5.24 -16.63 14.03
C LYS A 93 -6.72 -16.72 13.68
N GLN A 94 -7.09 -17.80 13.02
CA GLN A 94 -8.47 -18.23 12.95
C GLN A 94 -8.90 -18.36 14.41
N ASP A 95 -9.83 -17.51 14.85
CA ASP A 95 -10.36 -17.59 16.20
C ASP A 95 -10.73 -19.05 16.46
N THR A 96 -10.17 -19.65 17.50
CA THR A 96 -10.48 -21.02 17.95
C THR A 96 -11.95 -21.18 18.38
N HIS A 97 -12.78 -20.15 18.18
CA HIS A 97 -14.23 -20.17 18.29
C HIS A 97 -14.98 -20.40 16.98
N SER A 98 -14.30 -20.39 15.82
CA SER A 98 -14.91 -20.71 14.52
C SER A 98 -14.69 -22.18 14.12
N GLU A 99 -14.70 -23.09 15.09
CA GLU A 99 -14.99 -24.50 14.80
C GLU A 99 -16.29 -24.53 13.99
N GLU A 100 -16.17 -24.98 12.75
CA GLU A 100 -17.23 -25.22 11.79
C GLU A 100 -18.22 -26.23 12.40
N LYS A 101 -19.12 -25.75 13.25
CA LYS A 101 -20.33 -26.52 13.56
C LYS A 101 -21.09 -26.64 12.25
N PRO A 102 -21.40 -27.87 11.77
CA PRO A 102 -22.32 -28.03 10.66
C PRO A 102 -23.65 -27.45 11.12
N THR A 103 -23.95 -26.23 10.67
CA THR A 103 -25.17 -25.52 11.08
C THR A 103 -26.36 -26.39 10.72
N SER A 104 -26.99 -26.97 11.74
CA SER A 104 -28.14 -27.85 11.51
C SER A 104 -29.27 -27.03 10.87
N LEU A 105 -30.13 -27.65 10.06
CA LEU A 105 -31.28 -26.96 9.45
C LEU A 105 -32.09 -26.05 10.42
N PRO A 106 -32.35 -26.44 11.69
CA PRO A 106 -33.01 -25.53 12.62
C PRO A 106 -32.14 -24.33 13.04
N GLU A 107 -30.82 -24.49 13.10
CA GLU A 107 -29.88 -23.40 13.39
C GLU A 107 -29.83 -22.39 12.24
N ILE A 108 -29.82 -22.86 10.99
CA ILE A 108 -29.95 -22.01 9.80
C ILE A 108 -31.28 -21.24 9.82
N ALA A 109 -32.38 -21.92 10.13
CA ALA A 109 -33.70 -21.28 10.23
C ALA A 109 -33.77 -20.22 11.35
N ALA A 110 -33.09 -20.47 12.48
CA ALA A 110 -32.95 -19.51 13.56
C ALA A 110 -32.12 -18.30 13.11
N ILE A 111 -30.97 -18.51 12.47
CA ILE A 111 -30.11 -17.44 11.93
C ILE A 111 -30.87 -16.57 10.92
N VAL A 112 -31.64 -17.18 10.00
CA VAL A 112 -32.43 -16.45 9.01
C VAL A 112 -33.55 -15.64 9.66
N ARG A 113 -34.25 -16.20 10.66
CA ARG A 113 -35.26 -15.44 11.43
C ARG A 113 -34.63 -14.28 12.17
N ASP A 114 -33.47 -14.48 12.76
CA ASP A 114 -32.78 -13.46 13.53
C ASP A 114 -32.21 -12.37 12.60
N ALA A 115 -31.67 -12.74 11.44
CA ALA A 115 -31.25 -11.80 10.40
C ALA A 115 -32.43 -10.94 9.88
N ARG A 116 -33.62 -11.54 9.69
CA ARG A 116 -34.84 -10.81 9.31
C ARG A 116 -35.32 -9.85 10.41
N ARG A 117 -35.16 -10.21 11.69
CA ARG A 117 -35.45 -9.32 12.83
C ARG A 117 -34.40 -8.21 12.96
N ARG A 118 -33.15 -8.50 12.61
CA ARG A 118 -32.04 -7.54 12.51
C ARG A 118 -32.07 -6.72 11.21
N ASN A 119 -33.25 -6.41 10.66
CA ASN A 119 -33.44 -5.35 9.68
C ASN A 119 -33.84 -4.05 10.40
N PRO A 120 -32.89 -3.30 11.00
CA PRO A 120 -33.19 -1.95 11.41
C PRO A 120 -33.29 -1.12 10.14
N LYS A 121 -34.42 -0.45 9.95
CA LYS A 121 -34.65 0.59 8.93
C LYS A 121 -33.57 1.72 8.90
N HIS A 122 -32.55 1.66 9.76
CA HIS A 122 -31.46 2.62 9.89
C HIS A 122 -30.07 1.98 10.07
N ARG A 123 -29.78 0.83 9.46
CA ARG A 123 -28.38 0.48 9.18
C ARG A 123 -27.96 1.17 7.88
N VAL A 124 -27.67 2.46 8.00
CA VAL A 124 -26.72 3.11 7.08
C VAL A 124 -25.51 2.17 7.02
N SER A 125 -25.20 1.72 5.82
CA SER A 125 -24.11 0.81 5.50
C SER A 125 -22.88 1.12 6.34
N ARG A 126 -22.61 0.30 7.36
CA ARG A 126 -21.24 0.19 7.87
C ARG A 126 -20.49 -0.59 6.80
N ASN A 127 -20.10 0.13 5.75
CA ASN A 127 -19.09 -0.31 4.81
C ASN A 127 -17.93 -0.84 5.66
N PRO A 128 -17.39 -2.06 5.44
CA PRO A 128 -16.14 -2.43 6.09
C PRO A 128 -15.17 -1.27 5.87
N LEU A 129 -14.66 -0.70 6.97
CA LEU A 129 -13.77 0.45 6.88
C LEU A 129 -12.65 0.05 5.93
N THR A 130 -12.36 0.90 4.94
CA THR A 130 -11.18 0.69 4.12
C THR A 130 -9.96 0.65 5.03
N TYR A 131 -8.90 -0.06 4.64
CA TYR A 131 -7.67 -0.16 5.44
C TYR A 131 -7.18 1.20 5.98
N SER A 132 -7.32 2.27 5.18
CA SER A 132 -6.98 3.64 5.60
C SER A 132 -7.85 4.19 6.73
N GLU A 133 -9.13 3.83 6.75
CA GLU A 133 -10.09 4.22 7.78
C GLU A 133 -9.92 3.38 9.05
N GLU A 134 -9.58 2.10 8.92
CA GLU A 134 -9.18 1.26 10.06
C GLU A 134 -7.93 1.81 10.74
N LEU A 135 -6.91 2.20 9.96
CA LEU A 135 -5.69 2.81 10.48
C LEU A 135 -5.99 4.12 11.23
N ARG A 136 -6.84 4.98 10.66
CA ARG A 136 -7.32 6.20 11.35
C ARG A 136 -8.04 5.87 12.65
N ASN A 137 -8.88 4.84 12.67
CA ASN A 137 -9.58 4.40 13.87
C ASN A 137 -8.62 3.88 14.94
N VAL A 138 -7.63 3.08 14.56
CA VAL A 138 -6.63 2.56 15.51
C VAL A 138 -5.83 3.70 16.14
N ILE A 139 -5.38 4.66 15.32
CA ILE A 139 -4.66 5.85 15.80
C ILE A 139 -5.54 6.65 16.77
N GLN A 140 -6.82 6.84 16.44
CA GLN A 140 -7.77 7.54 17.29
C GLN A 140 -7.94 6.83 18.64
N VAL A 141 -8.18 5.53 18.62
CA VAL A 141 -8.36 4.72 19.84
C VAL A 141 -7.12 4.74 20.73
N GLN A 142 -5.93 4.64 20.14
CA GLN A 142 -4.67 4.70 20.89
C GLN A 142 -4.44 6.09 21.50
N THR A 143 -4.73 7.15 20.75
CA THR A 143 -4.60 8.53 21.21
C THR A 143 -5.57 8.83 22.35
N ASP A 144 -6.81 8.38 22.23
CA ASP A 144 -7.81 8.54 23.28
C ASP A 144 -7.44 7.76 24.55
N ALA A 145 -6.95 6.52 24.41
CA ALA A 145 -6.45 5.74 25.53
C ALA A 145 -5.29 6.43 26.26
N LEU A 146 -4.34 7.00 25.51
CA LEU A 146 -3.24 7.79 26.07
C LEU A 146 -3.74 9.07 26.78
N ALA A 147 -4.66 9.81 26.15
CA ALA A 147 -5.26 10.99 26.75
C ALA A 147 -5.99 10.67 28.06
N HIS A 148 -6.70 9.53 28.10
CA HIS A 148 -7.34 9.05 29.32
C HIS A 148 -6.34 8.67 30.40
N HIS A 149 -5.24 8.00 30.04
CA HIS A 149 -4.18 7.65 30.98
C HIS A 149 -3.53 8.91 31.59
N PHE A 150 -3.21 9.92 30.77
CA PHE A 150 -2.65 11.18 31.27
C PHE A 150 -3.62 11.91 32.21
N ARG A 151 -4.92 11.97 31.87
CA ARG A 151 -5.95 12.55 32.74
C ARG A 151 -6.15 11.77 34.04
N GLN A 152 -5.97 10.45 34.03
CA GLN A 152 -6.03 9.63 35.23
C GLN A 152 -4.82 9.88 36.13
N SER A 153 -3.61 9.93 35.55
CA SER A 153 -2.37 10.19 36.31
C SER A 153 -2.35 11.57 36.97
N SER A 154 -2.91 12.61 36.33
CA SER A 154 -3.03 13.94 36.95
C SER A 154 -4.03 13.91 38.11
N ARG A 155 -5.13 13.18 37.96
CA ARG A 155 -6.17 13.08 39.00
C ARG A 155 -5.73 12.25 40.20
N THR A 156 -4.90 11.21 40.01
CA THR A 156 -4.33 10.44 41.14
C THR A 156 -3.31 11.27 41.92
N ALA A 157 -2.48 12.07 41.24
CA ALA A 157 -1.52 12.96 41.88
C ALA A 157 -2.20 14.01 42.79
N ASP A 158 -3.32 14.59 42.34
CA ASP A 158 -4.10 15.55 43.15
C ASP A 158 -4.74 14.90 44.40
N VAL A 159 -5.20 13.65 44.28
CA VAL A 159 -5.81 12.92 45.41
C VAL A 159 -4.76 12.52 46.45
N ASP A 160 -3.56 12.13 46.02
CA ASP A 160 -2.45 11.79 46.92
C ASP A 160 -1.90 13.04 47.63
N ALA A 161 -1.80 14.18 46.94
CA ALA A 161 -1.43 15.45 47.54
C ALA A 161 -2.45 15.94 48.59
N ALA A 162 -3.75 15.75 48.33
CA ALA A 162 -4.80 16.10 49.29
C ALA A 162 -4.82 15.19 50.52
N ARG A 163 -4.47 13.90 50.37
CA ARG A 163 -4.33 12.96 51.51
C ARG A 163 -3.09 13.24 52.36
N GLY A 164 -1.98 13.66 51.76
CA GLY A 164 -0.77 14.08 52.48
C GLY A 164 -1.03 15.24 53.45
N ARG A 165 -1.63 16.34 52.96
CA ARG A 165 -1.92 17.54 53.78
C ARG A 165 -2.91 17.28 54.92
N ARG A 166 -3.82 16.32 54.77
CA ARG A 166 -4.77 15.91 55.82
C ARG A 166 -4.15 15.07 56.95
N ARG A 167 -2.98 14.47 56.72
CA ARG A 167 -2.26 13.71 57.76
C ARG A 167 -1.35 14.59 58.60
N GLU A 168 -0.72 15.60 58.00
CA GLU A 168 0.11 16.57 58.75
C GLU A 168 -0.71 17.44 59.72
N SER A 169 -1.97 17.74 59.38
CA SER A 169 -2.88 18.53 60.21
C SER A 169 -3.47 17.78 61.43
N LYS A 170 -3.13 16.51 61.64
CA LYS A 170 -3.57 15.71 62.80
C LYS A 170 -2.46 15.40 63.81
N HIS A 171 -1.25 15.91 63.59
CA HIS A 171 -0.09 15.71 64.48
C HIS A 171 0.46 17.01 65.08
N VAL A 172 -0.41 18.00 65.27
CA VAL A 172 -0.14 19.20 66.10
C VAL A 172 -1.16 19.24 67.23
#